data_AF-A0A9P4T4U5-F1
#
_entry.id   AF-A0A9P4T4U5-F1
#
_cell.length_a   1.000
_cell.length_b   1.000
_cell.length_c   1.000
_cell.angle_alpha   90.00
_cell.angle_beta   90.00
_cell.angle_gamma   90.00
#
_symmetry.space_group_name_H-M   'P 1'
#
loop_
_entity.id
_entity.type
_entity.pdbx_description
1 polymer ?
#
loop_
_entity_poly.entity_id
_entity_poly.type
_entity_poly.pdbx_seq_one_letter_code
_entity_poly.pdbx_strand_id
1 'polypeptide(L)'
;MPGLHEVSYSETAAVTAIRDFYKFLTKMYMDEETVEWPPEGGWPTLTKNAFGSMEKSERVISLLRQLPYMQDASDGEQRPQGLPEAPFWNWKDNVKDDEPLDPKAVDEIKTLTEDFLCDITTPDLVGMLESSGNENDVILLDTKYGIAYWPECPDEIRETDQEQVQDDSEAWNSQEEVNWRCDAPAWTIPDIFAMLRDQFMHLRFIPVNSRQVINTSWAGSSIDGEMVEMLQEIYREHGWPDLEKYRKKECIEAVKEALAEQYPDFELYNSGAACSALELGKEYCVEWSGTPPALPEPSETSSKPIPTPTLTTLSTVTSPKTTFTTPVETCASKPAGVITPSPIQTGMTCGCTKFYQVASGDSCWQIANDNSISLDNFYTWNPANADCKSLFPGDYACVARGTSVTTTKTTARPTSTGPYIPWLCTFDYKKGEYVCPTAPPTATPTSVKNPAPGPTQEGISLKCNKWVLQKYGVYCFDMAKGAGIALESLYTLNPALKGDCSGLWAGYAYCIGTS
;
A
#
# COMPACT_ATOMS: atom_id res chain seq x y z
N MET A 1 -2.10 18.45 6.82
CA MET A 1 -2.96 17.66 7.71
C MET A 1 -4.13 18.53 8.13
N PRO A 2 -5.37 18.18 7.75
CA PRO A 2 -6.55 18.94 8.12
C PRO A 2 -6.81 18.82 9.62
N GLY A 3 -7.28 19.90 10.25
CA GLY A 3 -7.74 19.84 11.65
C GLY A 3 -9.11 19.16 11.74
N LEU A 4 -9.43 18.53 12.88
CA LEU A 4 -10.73 17.89 13.11
C LEU A 4 -11.93 18.80 12.80
N HIS A 5 -11.81 20.10 13.11
CA HIS A 5 -12.84 21.12 12.84
C HIS A 5 -13.06 21.41 11.34
N GLU A 6 -12.15 20.99 10.46
CA GLU A 6 -12.26 21.11 9.00
C GLU A 6 -12.92 19.88 8.37
N VAL A 7 -13.13 18.82 9.14
CA VAL A 7 -13.74 17.55 8.69
C VAL A 7 -15.21 17.51 9.08
N SER A 8 -16.03 16.92 8.21
CA SER A 8 -17.44 16.66 8.52
C SER A 8 -17.92 15.34 7.91
N TYR A 9 -18.80 14.66 8.62
CA TYR A 9 -19.36 13.40 8.16
C TYR A 9 -20.25 13.57 6.92
N SER A 10 -20.01 12.72 5.92
CA SER A 10 -20.83 12.56 4.73
C SER A 10 -21.13 11.07 4.51
N GLU A 11 -22.39 10.68 4.75
CA GLU A 11 -22.82 9.29 4.55
C GLU A 11 -22.57 8.82 3.12
N THR A 12 -22.87 9.67 2.12
CA THR A 12 -22.61 9.35 0.71
C THR A 12 -21.14 9.10 0.43
N ALA A 13 -20.24 9.91 1.00
CA ALA A 13 -18.80 9.72 0.82
C ALA A 13 -18.32 8.44 1.51
N ALA A 14 -18.76 8.17 2.74
CA ALA A 14 -18.43 6.95 3.48
C ALA A 14 -18.91 5.69 2.74
N VAL A 15 -20.19 5.65 2.34
CA VAL A 15 -20.77 4.53 1.59
C VAL A 15 -20.04 4.31 0.27
N THR A 16 -19.71 5.38 -0.45
CA THR A 16 -18.98 5.28 -1.73
C THR A 16 -17.59 4.69 -1.51
N ALA A 17 -16.83 5.20 -0.55
CA ALA A 17 -15.49 4.73 -0.25
C ALA A 17 -15.46 3.24 0.13
N ILE A 18 -16.36 2.83 1.05
CA ILE A 18 -16.44 1.43 1.50
C ILE A 18 -16.88 0.51 0.35
N ARG A 19 -17.92 0.88 -0.40
CA ARG A 19 -18.39 0.07 -1.54
C ARG A 19 -17.34 -0.07 -2.63
N ASP A 20 -16.62 1.00 -2.95
CA ASP A 20 -15.56 0.96 -3.95
C ASP A 20 -14.35 0.16 -3.49
N PHE A 21 -14.06 0.16 -2.18
CA PHE A 21 -13.06 -0.73 -1.61
C PHE A 21 -13.46 -2.20 -1.76
N TYR A 22 -14.69 -2.58 -1.43
CA TYR A 22 -15.19 -3.94 -1.68
C TYR A 22 -15.08 -4.36 -3.16
N LYS A 23 -15.49 -3.49 -4.10
CA LYS A 23 -15.34 -3.75 -5.55
C LYS A 23 -13.88 -3.91 -5.97
N PHE A 24 -12.97 -3.18 -5.32
CA PHE A 24 -11.54 -3.30 -5.58
C PHE A 24 -11.03 -4.67 -5.12
N LEU A 25 -11.39 -5.10 -3.90
CA LEU A 25 -10.97 -6.40 -3.36
C LEU A 25 -11.53 -7.57 -4.19
N THR A 26 -12.78 -7.48 -4.68
CA THR A 26 -13.36 -8.52 -5.56
C THR A 26 -12.67 -8.62 -6.92
N LYS A 27 -12.15 -7.49 -7.44
CA LYS A 27 -11.32 -7.48 -8.65
C LYS A 27 -9.92 -8.04 -8.40
N MET A 28 -9.39 -7.92 -7.18
CA MET A 28 -8.03 -8.34 -6.84
C MET A 28 -7.94 -9.83 -6.47
N TYR A 29 -8.73 -10.30 -5.52
CA TYR A 29 -8.63 -11.70 -5.03
C TYR A 29 -9.96 -12.28 -4.54
N MET A 30 -10.84 -11.49 -3.93
CA MET A 30 -12.07 -12.00 -3.31
C MET A 30 -13.08 -12.48 -4.33
N ASP A 31 -13.72 -13.63 -4.10
CA ASP A 31 -14.77 -14.11 -4.99
C ASP A 31 -16.01 -13.20 -4.92
N GLU A 32 -16.46 -12.72 -6.09
CA GLU A 32 -17.55 -11.74 -6.18
C GLU A 32 -18.86 -12.30 -5.61
N GLU A 33 -19.05 -13.62 -5.70
CA GLU A 33 -20.23 -14.34 -5.20
C GLU A 33 -20.33 -14.35 -3.67
N THR A 34 -19.23 -14.07 -2.97
CA THR A 34 -19.20 -14.02 -1.49
C THR A 34 -19.68 -12.68 -0.92
N VAL A 35 -19.85 -11.67 -1.78
CA VAL A 35 -20.26 -10.31 -1.36
C VAL A 35 -21.74 -10.09 -1.66
N GLU A 36 -22.51 -9.90 -0.59
CA GLU A 36 -23.90 -9.45 -0.66
C GLU A 36 -23.96 -7.92 -0.78
N TRP A 37 -24.56 -7.45 -1.88
CA TRP A 37 -24.78 -6.02 -2.10
C TRP A 37 -26.15 -5.58 -1.56
N PRO A 38 -26.23 -4.42 -0.90
CA PRO A 38 -27.49 -3.92 -0.35
C PRO A 38 -28.52 -3.67 -1.46
N PRO A 39 -29.81 -3.97 -1.21
CA PRO A 39 -30.88 -3.64 -2.14
C PRO A 39 -31.09 -2.11 -2.25
N GLU A 40 -31.94 -1.69 -3.19
CA GLU A 40 -32.36 -0.29 -3.27
C GLU A 40 -33.06 0.12 -1.96
N GLY A 41 -32.53 1.13 -1.27
CA GLY A 41 -32.97 1.54 0.07
C GLY A 41 -32.19 0.91 1.24
N GLY A 42 -31.31 -0.06 0.95
CA GLY A 42 -30.45 -0.74 1.92
C GLY A 42 -31.14 -1.86 2.71
N TRP A 43 -30.40 -2.51 3.60
CA TRP A 43 -30.86 -3.70 4.32
C TRP A 43 -32.06 -3.43 5.24
N PRO A 44 -33.24 -4.03 4.98
CA PRO A 44 -34.44 -3.76 5.78
C PRO A 44 -34.33 -4.31 7.21
N THR A 45 -33.45 -5.28 7.44
CA THR A 45 -33.22 -5.96 8.72
C THR A 45 -32.42 -5.10 9.71
N LEU A 46 -31.56 -4.21 9.19
CA LEU A 46 -30.74 -3.28 9.98
C LEU A 46 -31.58 -2.10 10.47
N THR A 47 -32.37 -2.33 11.52
CA THR A 47 -33.28 -1.35 12.14
C THR A 47 -32.76 -0.88 13.49
N LYS A 48 -33.23 0.28 13.96
CA LYS A 48 -32.91 0.78 15.31
C LYS A 48 -33.25 -0.24 16.40
N ASN A 49 -34.35 -0.96 16.23
CA ASN A 49 -34.80 -1.97 17.17
C ASN A 49 -33.87 -3.19 17.17
N ALA A 50 -33.35 -3.62 16.00
CA ALA A 50 -32.37 -4.69 15.88
C ALA A 50 -31.06 -4.38 16.63
N PHE A 51 -30.59 -3.13 16.54
CA PHE A 51 -29.43 -2.66 17.31
C PHE A 51 -29.73 -2.49 18.81
N GLY A 52 -31.00 -2.56 19.23
CA GLY A 52 -31.45 -2.76 20.61
C GLY A 52 -30.67 -1.98 21.66
N SER A 53 -30.04 -2.72 22.58
CA SER A 53 -29.26 -2.21 23.72
C SER A 53 -27.85 -1.72 23.37
N MET A 54 -27.44 -1.73 22.10
CA MET A 54 -26.13 -1.21 21.68
C MET A 54 -26.07 0.33 21.70
N GLU A 55 -27.23 1.00 21.73
CA GLU A 55 -27.38 2.46 21.76
C GLU A 55 -26.70 3.19 20.59
N LYS A 56 -26.56 2.53 19.43
CA LYS A 56 -26.00 3.15 18.22
C LYS A 56 -26.89 4.26 17.66
N SER A 57 -26.27 5.30 17.11
CA SER A 57 -26.96 6.45 16.55
C SER A 57 -27.65 6.09 15.23
N GLU A 58 -28.67 6.87 14.84
CA GLU A 58 -29.34 6.69 13.54
C GLU A 58 -28.36 6.83 12.37
N ARG A 59 -27.27 7.60 12.54
CA ARG A 59 -26.23 7.75 11.50
C ARG A 59 -25.46 6.46 11.30
N VAL A 60 -25.04 5.81 12.39
CA VAL A 60 -24.39 4.49 12.32
C VAL A 60 -25.31 3.46 11.66
N ILE A 61 -26.55 3.38 12.13
CA ILE A 61 -27.51 2.41 11.59
C ILE A 61 -27.80 2.67 10.11
N SER A 62 -27.94 3.95 9.71
CA SER A 62 -28.12 4.36 8.32
C SER A 62 -26.92 3.99 7.45
N LEU A 63 -25.68 4.24 7.92
CA LEU A 63 -24.46 3.86 7.24
C LEU A 63 -24.41 2.34 7.00
N LEU A 64 -24.54 1.54 8.07
CA LEU A 64 -24.49 0.08 8.02
C LEU A 64 -25.54 -0.49 7.06
N ARG A 65 -26.76 0.08 7.07
CA ARG A 65 -27.83 -0.29 6.13
C ARG A 65 -27.42 -0.20 4.66
N GLN A 66 -26.47 0.67 4.33
CA GLN A 66 -25.98 0.91 2.97
C GLN A 66 -24.69 0.16 2.64
N LEU A 67 -24.11 -0.65 3.53
CA LEU A 67 -22.84 -1.34 3.24
C LEU A 67 -23.06 -2.72 2.63
N PRO A 68 -22.12 -3.21 1.81
CA PRO A 68 -22.05 -4.62 1.44
C PRO A 68 -21.57 -5.46 2.63
N TYR A 69 -21.96 -6.74 2.65
CA TYR A 69 -21.53 -7.69 3.68
C TYR A 69 -21.07 -9.00 3.05
N MET A 70 -20.13 -9.67 3.71
CA MET A 70 -19.61 -10.96 3.27
C MET A 70 -20.33 -12.08 4.01
N GLN A 71 -20.82 -13.06 3.26
CA GLN A 71 -21.42 -14.25 3.88
C GLN A 71 -20.37 -15.04 4.64
N ASP A 72 -20.76 -15.53 5.80
CA ASP A 72 -20.02 -16.60 6.45
C ASP A 72 -20.08 -17.83 5.54
N ALA A 73 -18.93 -18.47 5.32
CA ALA A 73 -18.89 -19.62 4.45
C ALA A 73 -19.64 -20.80 5.10
N SER A 74 -20.55 -21.42 4.34
CA SER A 74 -21.40 -22.52 4.83
C SER A 74 -20.63 -23.78 5.26
N ASP A 75 -19.34 -23.83 4.93
CA ASP A 75 -18.40 -24.92 5.18
C ASP A 75 -17.56 -24.73 6.45
N GLY A 76 -17.72 -23.61 7.16
CA GLY A 76 -16.91 -23.28 8.35
C GLY A 76 -15.57 -22.63 8.03
N GLU A 77 -15.33 -22.22 6.77
CA GLU A 77 -14.14 -21.44 6.39
C GLU A 77 -14.19 -19.99 6.90
N GLN A 78 -13.02 -19.38 7.09
CA GLN A 78 -12.89 -17.97 7.46
C GLN A 78 -13.51 -17.04 6.40
N ARG A 79 -14.11 -15.94 6.87
CA ARG A 79 -14.53 -14.84 5.99
C ARG A 79 -13.33 -14.26 5.23
N PRO A 80 -13.52 -13.74 4.02
CA PRO A 80 -12.47 -13.00 3.34
C PRO A 80 -11.97 -11.82 4.19
N GLN A 81 -10.67 -11.81 4.40
CA GLN A 81 -9.91 -10.83 5.16
C GLN A 81 -9.85 -9.52 4.41
N GLY A 82 -10.30 -8.42 5.00
CA GLY A 82 -10.26 -7.07 4.40
C GLY A 82 -8.93 -6.34 4.67
N LEU A 83 -8.27 -6.76 5.74
CA LEU A 83 -6.92 -6.46 6.15
C LEU A 83 -6.20 -7.78 6.41
N PRO A 84 -4.86 -7.83 6.41
CA PRO A 84 -4.17 -9.05 6.82
C PRO A 84 -4.69 -9.54 8.18
N GLU A 85 -4.99 -10.83 8.29
CA GLU A 85 -5.52 -11.47 9.52
C GLU A 85 -6.90 -10.98 10.03
N ALA A 86 -7.49 -9.90 9.47
CA ALA A 86 -8.74 -9.32 9.95
C ALA A 86 -9.88 -9.36 8.91
N PRO A 87 -10.90 -10.21 9.10
CA PRO A 87 -12.08 -10.23 8.24
C PRO A 87 -13.04 -9.07 8.53
N PHE A 88 -13.81 -8.69 7.51
CA PHE A 88 -14.88 -7.72 7.69
C PHE A 88 -15.99 -8.27 8.57
N TRP A 89 -16.45 -7.45 9.50
CA TRP A 89 -17.57 -7.79 10.35
C TRP A 89 -18.89 -7.73 9.56
N ASN A 90 -19.64 -8.84 9.57
CA ASN A 90 -20.97 -8.90 8.97
C ASN A 90 -22.04 -8.44 9.97
N TRP A 91 -22.33 -7.14 9.99
CA TRP A 91 -23.39 -6.58 10.84
C TRP A 91 -24.79 -7.07 10.48
N LYS A 92 -25.05 -7.42 9.21
CA LYS A 92 -26.36 -7.91 8.75
C LYS A 92 -26.74 -9.24 9.39
N ASP A 93 -25.81 -10.18 9.47
CA ASP A 93 -26.08 -11.53 9.99
C ASP A 93 -25.92 -11.62 11.51
N ASN A 94 -25.28 -10.61 12.12
CA ASN A 94 -25.08 -10.51 13.58
C ASN A 94 -26.16 -9.70 14.31
N VAL A 95 -27.20 -9.24 13.60
CA VAL A 95 -28.41 -8.69 14.21
C VAL A 95 -29.63 -9.47 13.73
N LYS A 96 -30.68 -9.50 14.56
CA LYS A 96 -31.94 -10.20 14.22
C LYS A 96 -32.96 -9.23 13.64
N ASP A 97 -33.83 -9.77 12.79
CA ASP A 97 -34.93 -9.03 12.18
C ASP A 97 -35.86 -8.46 13.25
N ASP A 98 -35.77 -7.14 13.46
CA ASP A 98 -36.67 -6.37 14.34
C ASP A 98 -36.79 -6.94 15.77
N GLU A 99 -35.74 -7.60 16.26
CA GLU A 99 -35.61 -8.08 17.63
C GLU A 99 -34.34 -7.50 18.26
N PRO A 100 -34.43 -6.87 19.45
CA PRO A 100 -33.26 -6.32 20.11
C PRO A 100 -32.29 -7.44 20.51
N LEU A 101 -31.00 -7.20 20.30
CA LEU A 101 -29.94 -8.08 20.78
C LEU A 101 -30.03 -8.29 22.30
N ASP A 102 -29.80 -9.53 22.71
CA ASP A 102 -29.61 -9.88 24.12
C ASP A 102 -28.37 -9.14 24.68
N PRO A 103 -28.40 -8.65 25.92
CA PRO A 103 -27.27 -7.91 26.50
C PRO A 103 -25.93 -8.65 26.45
N LYS A 104 -25.92 -9.99 26.56
CA LYS A 104 -24.68 -10.78 26.44
C LYS A 104 -24.14 -10.77 25.02
N ALA A 105 -25.01 -10.84 24.01
CA ALA A 105 -24.60 -10.73 22.62
C ALA A 105 -24.08 -9.32 22.28
N VAL A 106 -24.66 -8.28 22.90
CA VAL A 106 -24.15 -6.90 22.75
C VAL A 106 -22.72 -6.77 23.27
N ASP A 107 -22.42 -7.36 24.43
CA ASP A 107 -21.09 -7.36 25.03
C ASP A 107 -20.08 -8.09 24.13
N GLU A 108 -20.43 -9.30 23.67
CA GLU A 108 -19.60 -10.10 22.75
C GLU A 108 -19.31 -9.35 21.43
N ILE A 109 -20.33 -8.74 20.82
CA ILE A 109 -20.16 -7.99 19.57
C ILE A 109 -19.26 -6.77 19.79
N LYS A 110 -19.44 -6.04 20.89
CA LYS A 110 -18.59 -4.89 21.22
C LYS A 110 -17.15 -5.32 21.46
N THR A 111 -16.91 -6.42 22.16
CA THR A 111 -15.56 -7.01 22.28
C THR A 111 -15.00 -7.35 20.90
N LEU A 112 -15.76 -7.98 20.00
CA LEU A 112 -15.22 -8.37 18.70
C LEU A 112 -15.01 -7.20 17.72
N THR A 113 -15.72 -6.09 17.87
CA THR A 113 -15.70 -5.00 16.88
C THR A 113 -15.08 -3.70 17.42
N GLU A 114 -15.03 -3.54 18.74
CA GLU A 114 -14.75 -2.28 19.43
C GLU A 114 -13.80 -2.44 20.64
N ASP A 115 -13.19 -3.63 20.86
CA ASP A 115 -12.47 -4.01 22.11
C ASP A 115 -11.44 -3.00 22.62
N PHE A 116 -10.80 -2.27 21.71
CA PHE A 116 -9.78 -1.28 22.03
C PHE A 116 -10.30 -0.17 22.98
N LEU A 117 -11.61 0.04 23.03
CA LEU A 117 -12.21 1.20 23.67
C LEU A 117 -12.36 1.13 25.20
N CYS A 118 -11.93 0.06 25.89
CA CYS A 118 -11.96 -0.08 27.37
C CYS A 118 -13.14 0.70 28.01
N ASP A 119 -14.37 0.19 27.85
CA ASP A 119 -15.64 0.75 28.36
C ASP A 119 -16.23 2.01 27.66
N ILE A 120 -15.56 2.60 26.66
CA ILE A 120 -16.04 3.82 25.99
C ILE A 120 -16.75 3.48 24.68
N THR A 121 -18.04 3.17 24.75
CA THR A 121 -18.86 3.09 23.52
C THR A 121 -19.68 4.35 23.34
N THR A 122 -19.34 5.14 22.33
CA THR A 122 -20.20 6.26 21.91
C THR A 122 -21.23 5.75 20.89
N PRO A 123 -22.46 6.29 20.88
CA PRO A 123 -23.48 5.95 19.88
C PRO A 123 -23.02 6.10 18.42
N ASP A 124 -22.08 7.00 18.16
CA ASP A 124 -21.65 7.37 16.81
C ASP A 124 -20.45 6.55 16.28
N LEU A 125 -19.85 5.69 17.11
CA LEU A 125 -18.74 4.80 16.75
C LEU A 125 -19.23 3.43 16.31
N VAL A 126 -18.53 2.81 15.36
CA VAL A 126 -18.79 1.42 14.94
C VAL A 126 -17.53 0.76 14.38
N GLY A 127 -17.27 -0.48 14.78
CA GLY A 127 -16.20 -1.31 14.22
C GLY A 127 -16.54 -1.90 12.86
N MET A 128 -15.54 -2.03 11.99
CA MET A 128 -15.69 -2.61 10.66
C MET A 128 -15.14 -4.02 10.49
N LEU A 129 -14.26 -4.43 11.39
CA LEU A 129 -13.49 -5.67 11.30
C LEU A 129 -13.79 -6.52 12.54
N GLU A 130 -13.60 -7.82 12.38
CA GLU A 130 -13.58 -8.75 13.50
C GLU A 130 -12.17 -8.76 14.10
N SER A 131 -12.08 -8.41 15.38
CA SER A 131 -10.85 -8.53 16.16
C SER A 131 -10.50 -10.01 16.33
N SER A 132 -9.27 -10.36 15.97
CA SER A 132 -8.69 -11.68 16.25
C SER A 132 -8.17 -11.81 17.70
N GLY A 133 -8.34 -10.76 18.52
CA GLY A 133 -7.64 -10.60 19.80
C GLY A 133 -6.25 -9.97 19.66
N ASN A 134 -5.79 -9.70 18.43
CA ASN A 134 -4.66 -8.83 18.16
C ASN A 134 -5.15 -7.38 18.00
N GLU A 135 -4.48 -6.44 18.67
CA GLU A 135 -4.93 -5.05 18.77
C GLU A 135 -4.80 -4.29 17.41
N ASN A 136 -4.04 -4.83 16.45
CA ASN A 136 -3.80 -4.25 15.11
C ASN A 136 -5.02 -4.32 14.15
N ASP A 137 -6.05 -5.08 14.50
CA ASP A 137 -7.12 -5.48 13.57
C ASP A 137 -8.39 -4.63 13.70
N VAL A 138 -8.32 -3.51 14.42
CA VAL A 138 -9.48 -2.69 14.77
C VAL A 138 -9.47 -1.35 14.01
N ILE A 139 -10.46 -1.19 13.12
CA ILE A 139 -10.81 0.10 12.50
C ILE A 139 -12.18 0.55 13.00
N LEU A 140 -12.22 1.73 13.64
CA LEU A 140 -13.42 2.33 14.22
C LEU A 140 -13.88 3.52 13.39
N LEU A 141 -15.07 3.45 12.81
CA LEU A 141 -15.68 4.58 12.12
C LEU A 141 -16.42 5.48 13.09
N ASP A 142 -16.08 6.75 13.12
CA ASP A 142 -16.77 7.78 13.87
C ASP A 142 -17.67 8.61 12.94
N THR A 143 -18.97 8.37 13.02
CA THR A 143 -19.98 9.07 12.21
C THR A 143 -20.36 10.45 12.75
N LYS A 144 -19.89 10.82 13.96
CA LYS A 144 -20.07 12.18 14.51
C LYS A 144 -19.13 13.14 13.79
N TYR A 145 -17.87 12.74 13.59
CA TYR A 145 -16.85 13.59 12.99
C TYR A 145 -16.56 13.26 11.52
N GLY A 146 -16.84 12.03 11.06
CA GLY A 146 -16.56 11.59 9.70
C GLY A 146 -15.14 11.09 9.48
N ILE A 147 -14.56 10.53 10.53
CA ILE A 147 -13.20 9.99 10.56
C ILE A 147 -13.23 8.51 10.92
N ALA A 148 -12.12 7.84 10.67
CA ALA A 148 -11.85 6.48 11.10
C ALA A 148 -10.58 6.46 11.93
N TYR A 149 -10.64 5.80 13.08
CA TYR A 149 -9.50 5.55 13.95
C TYR A 149 -8.93 4.17 13.65
N TRP A 150 -7.60 4.06 13.67
CA TRP A 150 -6.91 2.78 13.67
C TRP A 150 -5.89 2.79 14.81
N PRO A 151 -6.31 2.44 16.04
CA PRO A 151 -5.51 2.73 17.23
C PRO A 151 -4.11 2.11 17.24
N GLU A 152 -4.01 0.82 16.97
CA GLU A 152 -2.72 0.13 16.81
C GLU A 152 -2.33 0.01 15.32
N CYS A 153 -2.43 1.12 14.59
CA CYS A 153 -1.95 1.16 13.21
C CYS A 153 -0.43 1.00 13.19
N PRO A 154 0.13 0.03 12.44
CA PRO A 154 1.57 -0.17 12.32
C PRO A 154 2.29 1.10 11.88
N ASP A 155 3.48 1.36 12.44
CA ASP A 155 4.26 2.57 12.18
C ASP A 155 4.54 2.78 10.69
N GLU A 156 4.79 1.69 9.94
CA GLU A 156 5.06 1.73 8.51
C GLU A 156 3.86 2.23 7.68
N ILE A 157 2.64 2.06 8.22
CA ILE A 157 1.39 2.54 7.61
C ILE A 157 1.07 3.94 8.13
N ARG A 158 1.29 4.18 9.43
CA ARG A 158 1.10 5.47 10.09
C ARG A 158 1.94 6.58 9.47
N GLU A 159 3.19 6.28 9.11
CA GLU A 159 4.15 7.23 8.53
C GLU A 159 4.02 7.42 7.00
N THR A 160 2.95 6.94 6.39
CA THR A 160 2.71 7.09 4.94
C THR A 160 2.40 8.54 4.54
N ASP A 161 2.49 8.84 3.24
CA ASP A 161 2.26 10.17 2.65
C ASP A 161 0.81 10.71 2.81
N GLN A 162 -0.12 9.90 3.34
CA GLN A 162 -1.52 10.28 3.44
C GLN A 162 -1.79 11.11 4.70
N GLU A 163 -2.25 12.34 4.51
CA GLU A 163 -2.46 13.27 5.61
C GLU A 163 -3.47 12.74 6.63
N GLN A 164 -2.99 12.51 7.84
CA GLN A 164 -3.85 12.23 9.00
C GLN A 164 -4.64 13.48 9.39
N VAL A 165 -5.82 13.25 9.97
CA VAL A 165 -6.61 14.31 10.60
C VAL A 165 -5.95 14.65 11.94
N GLN A 166 -5.59 15.93 12.11
CA GLN A 166 -5.04 16.42 13.37
C GLN A 166 -6.13 16.49 14.42
N ASP A 167 -5.79 15.94 15.58
CA ASP A 167 -6.55 15.98 16.80
C ASP A 167 -6.88 17.42 17.23
N ASP A 168 -8.10 17.62 17.72
CA ASP A 168 -8.53 18.81 18.45
C ASP A 168 -9.15 18.38 19.80
N SER A 169 -8.28 18.24 20.82
CA SER A 169 -8.69 17.85 22.18
C SER A 169 -9.76 18.75 22.82
N GLU A 170 -9.99 19.97 22.31
CA GLU A 170 -11.07 20.85 22.80
C GLU A 170 -12.46 20.43 22.31
N ALA A 171 -12.55 19.57 21.29
CA ALA A 171 -13.80 19.11 20.69
C ALA A 171 -14.45 17.91 21.43
N TRP A 172 -13.78 17.35 22.45
CA TRP A 172 -14.13 16.06 23.02
C TRP A 172 -14.80 16.16 24.39
N ASN A 173 -15.71 15.24 24.68
CA ASN A 173 -16.67 15.40 25.77
C ASN A 173 -16.13 14.94 27.15
N SER A 174 -15.05 14.16 27.19
CA SER A 174 -14.46 13.64 28.42
C SER A 174 -12.95 13.45 28.30
N GLN A 175 -12.25 13.45 29.44
CA GLN A 175 -10.82 13.15 29.50
C GLN A 175 -10.51 11.72 29.02
N GLU A 176 -11.47 10.80 29.15
CA GLU A 176 -11.37 9.43 28.65
C GLU A 176 -11.40 9.41 27.13
N GLU A 177 -12.35 10.11 26.51
CA GLU A 177 -12.39 10.32 25.05
C GLU A 177 -11.10 10.97 24.55
N VAL A 178 -10.51 11.86 25.36
CA VAL A 178 -9.23 12.46 25.06
C VAL A 178 -8.10 11.43 25.02
N ASN A 179 -7.99 10.60 26.03
CA ASN A 179 -6.84 9.70 26.13
C ASN A 179 -6.79 8.67 24.99
N TRP A 180 -7.89 7.99 24.65
CA TRP A 180 -7.84 6.96 23.60
C TRP A 180 -7.81 7.55 22.18
N ARG A 181 -8.42 8.71 21.95
CA ARG A 181 -8.40 9.37 20.63
C ARG A 181 -7.07 10.10 20.36
N CYS A 182 -6.38 10.57 21.40
CA CYS A 182 -5.08 11.25 21.26
C CYS A 182 -3.97 10.33 20.72
N ASP A 183 -4.03 9.05 21.05
CA ASP A 183 -2.98 8.10 20.68
C ASP A 183 -3.27 7.36 19.36
N ALA A 184 -4.52 7.36 18.90
CA ALA A 184 -4.95 6.67 17.69
C ALA A 184 -4.82 7.54 16.43
N PRO A 185 -4.06 7.12 15.40
CA PRO A 185 -4.05 7.82 14.13
C PRO A 185 -5.44 7.78 13.48
N ALA A 186 -5.79 8.90 12.85
CA ALA A 186 -7.11 9.10 12.29
C ALA A 186 -7.03 9.66 10.87
N TRP A 187 -7.95 9.22 10.02
CA TRP A 187 -8.14 9.74 8.67
C TRP A 187 -9.62 10.05 8.45
N THR A 188 -9.96 10.84 7.44
CA THR A 188 -11.36 10.87 6.99
C THR A 188 -11.78 9.47 6.55
N ILE A 189 -13.07 9.12 6.66
CA ILE A 189 -13.52 7.78 6.24
C ILE A 189 -13.11 7.48 4.78
N PRO A 190 -13.26 8.38 3.80
CA PRO A 190 -12.75 8.12 2.44
C PRO A 190 -11.24 7.89 2.38
N ASP A 191 -10.46 8.64 3.16
CA ASP A 191 -9.01 8.60 3.14
C ASP A 191 -8.47 7.28 3.69
N ILE A 192 -9.01 6.75 4.79
CA ILE A 192 -8.55 5.45 5.29
C ILE A 192 -8.75 4.35 4.24
N PHE A 193 -9.87 4.32 3.53
CA PHE A 193 -10.11 3.31 2.48
C PHE A 193 -9.22 3.52 1.25
N ALA A 194 -8.84 4.76 0.94
CA ALA A 194 -7.85 5.03 -0.10
C ALA A 194 -6.44 4.55 0.31
N MET A 195 -6.04 4.78 1.57
CA MET A 195 -4.79 4.29 2.14
C MET A 195 -4.74 2.76 2.14
N LEU A 196 -5.82 2.10 2.59
CA LEU A 196 -5.93 0.64 2.58
C LEU A 196 -5.77 0.09 1.16
N ARG A 197 -6.45 0.70 0.18
CA ARG A 197 -6.30 0.34 -1.23
C ARG A 197 -4.86 0.49 -1.70
N ASP A 198 -4.14 1.53 -1.27
CA ASP A 198 -2.74 1.74 -1.61
C ASP A 198 -1.84 0.59 -1.13
N GLN A 199 -2.08 0.07 0.08
CA GLN A 199 -1.33 -1.07 0.63
C GLN A 199 -1.46 -2.32 -0.26
N PHE A 200 -2.66 -2.60 -0.78
CA PHE A 200 -2.89 -3.69 -1.73
C PHE A 200 -2.28 -3.41 -3.11
N MET A 201 -2.42 -2.17 -3.62
CA MET A 201 -1.84 -1.77 -4.92
C MET A 201 -0.32 -1.95 -4.95
N HIS A 202 0.35 -1.70 -3.83
CA HIS A 202 1.79 -1.87 -3.69
C HIS A 202 2.22 -3.25 -3.16
N LEU A 203 1.28 -4.19 -2.99
CA LEU A 203 1.54 -5.53 -2.46
C LEU A 203 2.27 -5.50 -1.10
N ARG A 204 1.94 -4.51 -0.26
CA ARG A 204 2.25 -4.52 1.17
C ARG A 204 1.24 -5.37 1.93
N PHE A 205 0.01 -5.41 1.43
CA PHE A 205 -1.00 -6.42 1.74
C PHE A 205 -1.13 -7.36 0.54
N ILE A 206 -0.80 -8.63 0.75
CA ILE A 206 -0.68 -9.64 -0.30
C ILE A 206 -1.72 -10.73 -0.05
N PRO A 207 -2.75 -10.86 -0.91
CA PRO A 207 -3.67 -11.97 -0.83
C PRO A 207 -2.99 -13.28 -1.24
N VAL A 208 -3.11 -14.31 -0.40
CA VAL A 208 -2.53 -15.65 -0.63
C VAL A 208 -3.54 -16.68 -1.12
N ASN A 209 -4.83 -16.36 -1.00
CA ASN A 209 -5.93 -17.07 -1.65
C ASN A 209 -7.12 -16.09 -1.79
N SER A 210 -8.33 -16.57 -2.13
CA SER A 210 -9.51 -15.70 -2.26
C SER A 210 -10.06 -15.16 -0.92
N ARG A 211 -9.46 -15.55 0.21
CA ARG A 211 -9.91 -15.20 1.56
C ARG A 211 -8.81 -14.61 2.44
N GLN A 212 -7.59 -15.11 2.40
CA GLN A 212 -6.52 -14.72 3.31
C GLN A 212 -5.61 -13.67 2.69
N VAL A 213 -5.18 -12.73 3.52
CA VAL A 213 -4.25 -11.66 3.20
C VAL A 213 -3.11 -11.71 4.21
N ILE A 214 -1.89 -11.61 3.73
CA ILE A 214 -0.69 -11.44 4.56
C ILE A 214 -0.13 -10.03 4.41
N ASN A 215 0.68 -9.61 5.36
CA ASN A 215 1.42 -8.37 5.29
C ASN A 215 2.90 -8.65 4.96
N THR A 216 3.68 -7.60 4.67
CA THR A 216 5.11 -7.74 4.41
C THR A 216 6.00 -7.55 5.64
N SER A 217 5.50 -6.96 6.74
CA SER A 217 6.37 -6.48 7.84
C SER A 217 5.66 -6.14 9.16
N TRP A 218 4.46 -6.63 9.47
CA TRP A 218 3.87 -6.37 10.79
C TRP A 218 4.79 -6.92 11.87
N ALA A 219 5.22 -6.03 12.78
CA ALA A 219 6.19 -6.33 13.82
C ALA A 219 5.70 -7.50 14.69
N GLY A 220 6.07 -8.73 14.31
CA GLY A 220 5.62 -9.95 14.96
C GLY A 220 5.53 -11.16 14.04
N SER A 221 5.17 -10.99 12.76
CA SER A 221 5.09 -12.10 11.82
C SER A 221 6.43 -12.26 11.09
N SER A 222 7.18 -13.31 11.44
CA SER A 222 8.43 -13.72 10.76
C SER A 222 8.14 -14.30 9.38
N ILE A 223 7.50 -13.52 8.50
CA ILE A 223 7.26 -13.91 7.12
C ILE A 223 8.60 -13.78 6.40
N ASP A 224 9.00 -14.87 5.76
CA ASP A 224 10.24 -14.95 5.00
C ASP A 224 10.23 -13.90 3.88
N GLY A 225 11.29 -13.07 3.82
CA GLY A 225 11.43 -12.07 2.76
C GLY A 225 11.44 -12.70 1.37
N GLU A 226 11.96 -13.94 1.25
CA GLU A 226 11.94 -14.69 -0.01
C GLU A 226 10.50 -15.06 -0.44
N MET A 227 9.61 -15.37 0.51
CA MET A 227 8.19 -15.63 0.24
C MET A 227 7.50 -14.37 -0.27
N VAL A 228 7.74 -13.22 0.38
CA VAL A 228 7.16 -11.95 -0.02
C VAL A 228 7.58 -11.58 -1.45
N GLU A 229 8.87 -11.71 -1.77
CA GLU A 229 9.39 -11.45 -3.11
C GLU A 229 8.76 -12.37 -4.17
N MET A 230 8.68 -13.67 -3.87
CA MET A 230 8.05 -14.66 -4.75
C MET A 230 6.58 -14.33 -5.03
N LEU A 231 5.80 -14.02 -3.99
CA LEU A 231 4.39 -13.67 -4.15
C LEU A 231 4.23 -12.38 -4.96
N GLN A 232 5.04 -11.36 -4.68
CA GLN A 232 5.01 -10.10 -5.42
C GLN A 232 5.34 -10.29 -6.90
N GLU A 233 6.28 -11.17 -7.22
CA GLU A 233 6.62 -11.52 -8.60
C GLU A 233 5.44 -12.17 -9.32
N ILE A 234 4.78 -13.15 -8.69
CA ILE A 234 3.59 -13.82 -9.26
C ILE A 234 2.52 -12.79 -9.62
N TYR A 235 2.19 -11.86 -8.72
CA TYR A 235 1.20 -10.82 -9.00
C TYR A 235 1.60 -9.95 -10.20
N ARG A 236 2.88 -9.55 -10.30
CA ARG A 236 3.40 -8.75 -11.41
C ARG A 236 3.35 -9.49 -12.75
N GLU A 237 3.73 -10.77 -12.78
CA GLU A 237 3.64 -11.62 -13.98
C GLU A 237 2.20 -11.78 -14.48
N HIS A 238 1.24 -11.76 -13.54
CA HIS A 238 -0.18 -11.81 -13.84
C HIS A 238 -0.81 -10.44 -14.13
N GLY A 239 -0.01 -9.38 -14.23
CA GLY A 239 -0.44 -8.07 -14.71
C GLY A 239 -0.86 -7.08 -13.62
N TRP A 240 -0.64 -7.39 -12.34
CA TRP A 240 -0.83 -6.42 -11.26
C TRP A 240 0.19 -5.27 -11.36
N PRO A 241 -0.18 -4.00 -11.05
CA PRO A 241 -1.47 -3.51 -10.54
C PRO A 241 -2.43 -2.97 -11.61
N ASP A 242 -2.18 -3.28 -12.89
CA ASP A 242 -3.06 -2.83 -13.98
C ASP A 242 -4.34 -3.68 -14.00
N LEU A 243 -5.42 -3.18 -13.39
CA LEU A 243 -6.71 -3.88 -13.27
C LEU A 243 -7.29 -4.33 -14.61
N GLU A 244 -6.93 -3.71 -15.73
CA GLU A 244 -7.41 -4.11 -17.06
C GLU A 244 -6.59 -5.29 -17.65
N LYS A 245 -5.35 -5.47 -17.19
CA LYS A 245 -4.46 -6.56 -17.61
C LYS A 245 -4.37 -7.69 -16.59
N TYR A 246 -4.77 -7.43 -15.36
CA TYR A 246 -4.62 -8.34 -14.24
C TYR A 246 -5.49 -9.59 -14.41
N ARG A 247 -4.83 -10.76 -14.45
CA ARG A 247 -5.46 -12.07 -14.64
C ARG A 247 -5.68 -12.73 -13.28
N LYS A 248 -6.67 -12.21 -12.54
CA LYS A 248 -7.01 -12.65 -11.16
C LYS A 248 -6.98 -14.16 -10.95
N LYS A 249 -7.75 -14.93 -11.74
CA LYS A 249 -7.88 -16.38 -11.53
C LYS A 249 -6.55 -17.12 -11.72
N GLU A 250 -5.80 -16.76 -12.74
CA GLU A 250 -4.48 -17.34 -13.01
C GLU A 250 -3.48 -16.97 -11.90
N CYS A 251 -3.53 -15.71 -11.43
CA CYS A 251 -2.66 -15.23 -10.35
C CYS A 251 -2.88 -16.01 -9.04
N ILE A 252 -4.13 -16.12 -8.59
CA ILE A 252 -4.44 -16.78 -7.30
C ILE A 252 -4.10 -18.27 -7.35
N GLU A 253 -4.31 -18.96 -8.48
CA GLU A 253 -3.87 -20.34 -8.64
C GLU A 253 -2.33 -20.46 -8.65
N ALA A 254 -1.62 -19.56 -9.33
CA ALA A 254 -0.15 -19.55 -9.34
C ALA A 254 0.43 -19.30 -7.94
N VAL A 255 -0.18 -18.40 -7.15
CA VAL A 255 0.18 -18.17 -5.75
C VAL A 255 0.02 -19.44 -4.92
N LYS A 256 -1.13 -20.11 -5.06
CA LYS A 256 -1.42 -21.37 -4.35
C LYS A 256 -0.45 -22.47 -4.72
N GLU A 257 -0.12 -22.64 -6.00
CA GLU A 257 0.86 -23.63 -6.46
C GLU A 257 2.26 -23.33 -5.92
N ALA A 258 2.69 -22.07 -5.96
CA ALA A 258 4.02 -21.67 -5.49
C ALA A 258 4.18 -21.83 -3.97
N LEU A 259 3.15 -21.47 -3.18
CA LEU A 259 3.14 -21.71 -1.74
C LEU A 259 3.18 -23.20 -1.43
N ALA A 260 2.39 -24.03 -2.11
CA ALA A 260 2.39 -25.47 -1.89
C ALA A 260 3.74 -26.14 -2.25
N GLU A 261 4.45 -25.63 -3.25
CA GLU A 261 5.75 -26.17 -3.68
C GLU A 261 6.91 -25.72 -2.76
N GLN A 262 6.99 -24.43 -2.45
CA GLN A 262 8.15 -23.83 -1.80
C GLN A 262 7.98 -23.71 -0.28
N TYR A 263 6.74 -23.63 0.19
CA TYR A 263 6.41 -23.44 1.60
C TYR A 263 5.28 -24.40 2.02
N PRO A 264 5.48 -25.73 1.95
CA PRO A 264 4.44 -26.72 2.21
C PRO A 264 3.90 -26.70 3.65
N ASP A 265 4.68 -26.16 4.59
CA ASP A 265 4.31 -25.98 5.99
C ASP A 265 3.68 -24.59 6.27
N PHE A 266 3.56 -23.73 5.25
CA PHE A 266 2.89 -22.45 5.40
C PHE A 266 1.40 -22.70 5.63
N GLU A 267 0.96 -22.39 6.85
CA GLU A 267 -0.43 -22.54 7.27
C GLU A 267 -1.32 -21.53 6.52
N LEU A 268 -1.71 -21.90 5.30
CA LEU A 268 -2.96 -21.43 4.74
C LEU A 268 -4.05 -21.94 5.70
N TYR A 269 -4.72 -21.06 6.44
CA TYR A 269 -5.83 -21.45 7.29
C TYR A 269 -6.79 -22.26 6.42
N ASN A 270 -6.88 -23.55 6.76
CA ASN A 270 -7.29 -24.65 5.90
C ASN A 270 -8.27 -24.29 4.76
N SER A 271 -7.74 -23.98 3.58
CA SER A 271 -8.52 -23.94 2.34
C SER A 271 -8.75 -25.37 1.78
N GLY A 272 -8.98 -26.35 2.65
CA GLY A 272 -8.97 -27.76 2.25
C GLY A 272 -9.43 -28.80 3.28
N ALA A 273 -9.51 -28.45 4.58
CA ALA A 273 -10.11 -29.34 5.58
C ALA A 273 -11.63 -29.13 5.67
N ALA A 274 -12.33 -29.21 4.53
CA ALA A 274 -13.76 -29.48 4.60
C ALA A 274 -13.92 -30.84 5.31
N CYS A 275 -14.89 -30.99 6.23
CA CYS A 275 -15.19 -32.30 6.83
C CYS A 275 -15.40 -33.40 5.77
N SER A 276 -15.79 -33.01 4.55
CA SER A 276 -15.93 -33.89 3.38
C SER A 276 -14.62 -34.39 2.77
N ALA A 277 -13.48 -33.75 3.06
CA ALA A 277 -12.14 -34.16 2.62
C ALA A 277 -11.44 -35.10 3.61
N LEU A 278 -12.02 -35.31 4.80
CA LEU A 278 -11.49 -36.21 5.81
C LEU A 278 -11.79 -37.67 5.44
N GLU A 279 -10.76 -38.42 5.08
CA GLU A 279 -10.83 -39.86 4.90
C GLU A 279 -10.85 -40.60 6.24
N LEU A 280 -11.78 -41.56 6.36
CA LEU A 280 -11.87 -42.48 7.49
C LEU A 280 -10.58 -43.28 7.67
N GLY A 281 -10.00 -43.23 8.88
CA GLY A 281 -8.81 -44.01 9.26
C GLY A 281 -7.47 -43.32 8.98
N LYS A 282 -7.47 -42.03 8.65
CA LYS A 282 -6.28 -41.18 8.57
C LYS A 282 -6.15 -40.31 9.81
N GLU A 283 -4.92 -39.95 10.15
CA GLU A 283 -4.60 -39.04 11.25
C GLU A 283 -4.45 -37.62 10.68
N TYR A 284 -5.02 -36.64 11.38
CA TYR A 284 -5.00 -35.23 11.00
C TYR A 284 -4.57 -34.40 12.22
N CYS A 285 -3.74 -33.39 11.99
CA CYS A 285 -3.40 -32.40 13.02
C CYS A 285 -4.59 -31.44 13.18
N VAL A 286 -5.01 -31.24 14.42
CA VAL A 286 -6.04 -30.26 14.80
C VAL A 286 -5.53 -29.44 15.97
N GLU A 287 -5.69 -28.12 15.91
CA GLU A 287 -5.57 -27.29 17.10
C GLU A 287 -6.85 -27.39 17.92
N TRP A 288 -6.71 -27.64 19.22
CA TRP A 288 -7.83 -27.77 20.14
C TRP A 288 -7.49 -27.04 21.43
N SER A 289 -8.30 -26.03 21.79
CA SER A 289 -8.09 -25.17 22.96
C SER A 289 -8.67 -25.74 24.27
N GLY A 290 -9.08 -27.02 24.29
CA GLY A 290 -9.62 -27.69 25.48
C GLY A 290 -8.84 -28.93 25.92
N THR A 291 -9.31 -29.61 26.97
CA THR A 291 -8.83 -30.95 27.30
C THR A 291 -9.36 -31.94 26.25
N PRO A 292 -8.52 -32.77 25.61
CA PRO A 292 -8.99 -33.74 24.62
C PRO A 292 -10.04 -34.68 25.24
N PRO A 293 -11.19 -34.95 24.57
CA PRO A 293 -12.11 -35.97 25.04
C PRO A 293 -11.40 -37.33 25.06
N ALA A 294 -11.64 -38.11 26.12
CA ALA A 294 -11.06 -39.44 26.24
C ALA A 294 -11.49 -40.32 25.05
N LEU A 295 -10.52 -40.93 24.37
CA LEU A 295 -10.78 -41.86 23.27
C LEU A 295 -11.73 -42.97 23.75
N PRO A 296 -12.84 -43.24 23.03
CA PRO A 296 -13.66 -44.40 23.34
C PRO A 296 -12.84 -45.68 23.13
N GLU A 297 -12.92 -46.61 24.09
CA GLU A 297 -12.23 -47.89 24.01
C GLU A 297 -12.64 -48.64 22.73
N PRO A 298 -11.67 -49.24 22.00
CA PRO A 298 -11.95 -49.90 20.74
C PRO A 298 -12.82 -51.13 20.98
N SER A 299 -14.04 -51.08 20.44
CA SER A 299 -14.91 -52.24 20.37
C SER A 299 -14.38 -53.19 19.29
N GLU A 300 -14.01 -54.40 19.69
CA GLU A 300 -13.67 -55.51 18.80
C GLU A 300 -14.81 -55.74 17.79
N THR A 301 -14.53 -55.87 16.50
CA THR A 301 -14.63 -57.13 15.72
C THR A 301 -14.60 -56.88 14.20
N SER A 302 -13.91 -57.79 13.51
CA SER A 302 -14.13 -58.28 12.14
C SER A 302 -13.14 -57.79 11.07
N SER A 303 -12.16 -58.67 10.88
CA SER A 303 -11.05 -58.65 9.93
C SER A 303 -11.47 -59.06 8.52
N LYS A 304 -10.99 -58.32 7.51
CA LYS A 304 -10.79 -58.84 6.15
C LYS A 304 -9.52 -58.22 5.55
N PRO A 305 -8.61 -59.01 4.95
CA PRO A 305 -7.31 -58.52 4.53
C PRO A 305 -7.40 -57.77 3.19
N ILE A 306 -6.86 -56.56 3.14
CA ILE A 306 -6.60 -55.80 1.91
C ILE A 306 -5.11 -56.00 1.54
N PRO A 307 -4.78 -56.28 0.27
CA PRO A 307 -3.43 -56.68 -0.12
C PRO A 307 -2.43 -55.52 -0.12
N THR A 308 -1.21 -55.85 0.26
CA THR A 308 0.00 -55.02 0.20
C THR A 308 0.34 -54.62 -1.25
N PRO A 309 0.49 -53.31 -1.58
CA PRO A 309 1.11 -52.94 -2.83
C PRO A 309 2.63 -53.08 -2.72
N THR A 310 3.18 -53.73 -3.74
CA THR A 310 4.60 -54.02 -3.95
C THR A 310 5.34 -52.77 -4.42
N LEU A 311 6.50 -52.49 -3.80
CA LEU A 311 7.48 -51.52 -4.26
C LEU A 311 7.88 -51.82 -5.72
N THR A 312 7.63 -50.88 -6.63
CA THR A 312 8.14 -50.92 -8.00
C THR A 312 9.15 -49.80 -8.20
N THR A 313 10.31 -50.19 -8.69
CA THR A 313 11.53 -49.42 -8.92
C THR A 313 11.42 -48.37 -10.03
N LEU A 314 12.26 -47.33 -9.91
CA LEU A 314 12.47 -46.19 -10.81
C LEU A 314 12.34 -46.48 -12.32
N SER A 315 11.77 -45.51 -13.02
CA SER A 315 12.15 -45.18 -14.39
C SER A 315 12.34 -43.67 -14.50
N THR A 316 13.57 -43.26 -14.80
CA THR A 316 13.96 -41.90 -15.15
C THR A 316 13.31 -41.52 -16.48
N VAL A 317 12.36 -40.60 -16.45
CA VAL A 317 11.87 -39.91 -17.65
C VAL A 317 12.65 -38.61 -17.79
N THR A 318 13.62 -38.61 -18.69
CA THR A 318 14.25 -37.39 -19.19
C THR A 318 13.24 -36.73 -20.14
N SER A 319 12.63 -35.63 -19.71
CA SER A 319 11.84 -34.75 -20.58
C SER A 319 12.61 -33.46 -20.88
N PRO A 320 12.35 -32.83 -22.04
CA PRO A 320 13.27 -31.88 -22.65
C PRO A 320 13.26 -30.54 -21.90
N LYS A 321 14.44 -29.97 -21.69
CA LYS A 321 14.61 -28.55 -21.35
C LYS A 321 14.03 -27.71 -22.49
N THR A 322 12.81 -27.22 -22.31
CA THR A 322 12.20 -26.25 -23.23
C THR A 322 12.76 -24.88 -22.89
N THR A 323 13.89 -24.52 -23.50
CA THR A 323 14.36 -23.13 -23.55
C THR A 323 13.37 -22.32 -24.38
N PHE A 324 12.51 -21.56 -23.70
CA PHE A 324 11.86 -20.41 -24.31
C PHE A 324 12.86 -19.26 -24.32
N THR A 325 13.59 -19.12 -25.42
CA THR A 325 14.35 -17.92 -25.73
C THR A 325 13.41 -16.99 -26.49
N THR A 326 12.63 -16.21 -25.76
CA THR A 326 12.01 -15.01 -26.33
C THR A 326 13.10 -13.96 -26.53
N PRO A 327 13.15 -13.29 -27.70
CA PRO A 327 14.24 -12.39 -28.03
C PRO A 327 14.11 -11.11 -27.20
N VAL A 328 15.03 -10.94 -26.25
CA VAL A 328 15.35 -9.63 -25.67
C VAL A 328 15.77 -8.73 -26.84
N GLU A 329 15.10 -7.59 -27.03
CA GLU A 329 15.56 -6.55 -27.96
C GLU A 329 17.00 -6.19 -27.62
N THR A 330 17.91 -6.76 -28.41
CA THR A 330 19.34 -6.66 -28.17
C THR A 330 19.81 -5.36 -28.80
N CYS A 331 20.29 -4.43 -27.97
CA CYS A 331 20.99 -3.23 -28.40
C CYS A 331 22.06 -3.54 -29.46
N ALA A 332 21.85 -3.15 -30.72
CA ALA A 332 22.70 -3.46 -31.87
C ALA A 332 24.06 -2.70 -31.91
N SER A 333 24.53 -2.13 -30.80
CA SER A 333 25.85 -1.50 -30.72
C SER A 333 26.55 -1.85 -29.41
N LYS A 334 27.22 -3.01 -29.41
CA LYS A 334 28.07 -3.46 -28.31
C LYS A 334 29.48 -2.87 -28.47
N PRO A 335 30.02 -2.13 -27.50
CA PRO A 335 31.46 -1.89 -27.43
C PRO A 335 32.18 -3.24 -27.28
N ALA A 336 33.16 -3.53 -28.13
CA ALA A 336 33.84 -4.83 -28.13
C ALA A 336 34.46 -5.13 -26.75
N GLY A 337 34.04 -6.23 -26.11
CA GLY A 337 34.65 -6.75 -24.88
C GLY A 337 33.88 -6.52 -23.56
N VAL A 338 32.77 -5.78 -23.53
CA VAL A 338 31.97 -5.59 -22.30
C VAL A 338 30.82 -6.59 -22.23
N ILE A 339 30.74 -7.39 -21.16
CA ILE A 339 29.58 -8.26 -20.88
C ILE A 339 28.60 -7.44 -20.02
N THR A 340 27.36 -7.33 -20.48
CA THR A 340 26.27 -6.73 -19.70
C THR A 340 25.83 -7.71 -18.61
N PRO A 341 25.88 -7.34 -17.32
CA PRO A 341 25.38 -8.17 -16.23
C PRO A 341 23.85 -8.29 -16.28
N SER A 342 23.27 -9.23 -15.54
CA SER A 342 21.82 -9.43 -15.41
C SER A 342 21.47 -9.64 -13.93
N PRO A 343 20.34 -9.11 -13.43
CA PRO A 343 19.36 -8.26 -14.12
C PRO A 343 19.85 -6.81 -14.32
N ILE A 344 19.25 -6.08 -15.25
CA ILE A 344 19.55 -4.65 -15.50
C ILE A 344 18.34 -3.80 -15.18
N GLN A 345 18.59 -2.56 -14.74
CA GLN A 345 17.52 -1.58 -14.56
C GLN A 345 16.72 -1.43 -15.85
N THR A 346 15.41 -1.39 -15.72
CA THR A 346 14.50 -1.19 -16.84
C THR A 346 14.87 0.10 -17.60
N GLY A 347 14.82 0.07 -18.93
CA GLY A 347 15.14 1.22 -19.76
C GLY A 347 16.61 1.65 -19.80
N MET A 348 17.54 0.90 -19.18
CA MET A 348 18.98 1.19 -19.24
C MET A 348 19.48 1.27 -20.70
N THR A 349 20.20 2.34 -21.04
CA THR A 349 20.60 2.64 -22.42
C THR A 349 21.67 1.71 -22.99
N CYS A 350 21.69 1.59 -24.32
CA CYS A 350 22.70 0.87 -25.07
C CYS A 350 24.10 1.55 -24.99
N GLY A 351 25.16 0.74 -25.05
CA GLY A 351 26.55 1.21 -25.09
C GLY A 351 27.15 1.48 -23.71
N CYS A 352 26.53 0.95 -22.65
CA CYS A 352 27.08 0.97 -21.31
C CYS A 352 28.39 0.18 -21.22
N THR A 353 29.40 0.77 -20.60
CA THR A 353 30.73 0.18 -20.41
C THR A 353 31.09 -0.07 -18.95
N LYS A 354 30.30 0.49 -18.01
CA LYS A 354 30.43 0.23 -16.56
C LYS A 354 29.05 0.18 -15.92
N PHE A 355 28.85 -0.82 -15.07
CA PHE A 355 27.59 -1.06 -14.38
C PHE A 355 27.78 -0.94 -12.87
N TYR A 356 26.75 -0.49 -12.18
CA TYR A 356 26.68 -0.42 -10.73
C TYR A 356 25.47 -1.23 -10.26
N GLN A 357 25.70 -2.19 -9.38
CA GLN A 357 24.60 -2.95 -8.77
C GLN A 357 24.00 -2.13 -7.64
N VAL A 358 22.71 -1.82 -7.75
CA VAL A 358 22.01 -0.99 -6.77
C VAL A 358 21.87 -1.75 -5.45
N ALA A 359 22.26 -1.15 -4.33
CA ALA A 359 22.03 -1.68 -2.99
C ALA A 359 20.74 -1.10 -2.39
N SER A 360 20.17 -1.79 -1.40
CA SER A 360 19.03 -1.26 -0.65
C SER A 360 19.41 0.05 0.06
N GLY A 361 18.60 1.09 -0.10
CA GLY A 361 18.86 2.44 0.41
C GLY A 361 19.73 3.34 -0.48
N ASP A 362 20.20 2.85 -1.64
CA ASP A 362 20.91 3.70 -2.60
C ASP A 362 19.98 4.74 -3.23
N SER A 363 20.50 5.94 -3.43
CA SER A 363 19.85 6.97 -4.24
C SER A 363 20.60 7.20 -5.54
N CYS A 364 19.89 7.62 -6.59
CA CYS A 364 20.49 7.92 -7.91
C CYS A 364 21.57 9.01 -7.81
N TRP A 365 21.42 9.95 -6.88
CA TRP A 365 22.44 10.96 -6.63
C TRP A 365 23.70 10.35 -6.03
N GLN A 366 23.56 9.48 -5.03
CA GLN A 366 24.68 8.77 -4.40
C GLN A 366 25.42 7.90 -5.42
N ILE A 367 24.70 7.10 -6.20
CA ILE A 367 25.29 6.25 -7.26
C ILE A 367 26.04 7.09 -8.29
N ALA A 368 25.44 8.19 -8.75
CA ALA A 368 26.06 9.08 -9.73
C ALA A 368 27.33 9.73 -9.16
N ASN A 369 27.27 10.21 -7.91
CA ASN A 369 28.39 10.84 -7.23
C ASN A 369 29.56 9.85 -7.00
N ASP A 370 29.26 8.64 -6.51
CA ASP A 370 30.25 7.61 -6.21
C ASP A 370 30.91 7.05 -7.48
N ASN A 371 30.24 7.16 -8.62
CA ASN A 371 30.79 6.83 -9.93
C ASN A 371 31.34 8.04 -10.70
N SER A 372 31.41 9.22 -10.08
CA SER A 372 31.96 10.45 -10.66
C SER A 372 31.29 10.88 -11.98
N ILE A 373 29.97 10.73 -12.07
CA ILE A 373 29.15 11.15 -13.21
C ILE A 373 28.08 12.16 -12.76
N SER A 374 27.64 13.03 -13.66
CA SER A 374 26.52 13.91 -13.34
C SER A 374 25.23 13.10 -13.19
N LEU A 375 24.35 13.54 -12.30
CA LEU A 375 23.03 12.93 -12.13
C LEU A 375 22.24 12.93 -13.47
N ASP A 376 22.36 13.99 -14.25
CA ASP A 376 21.76 14.05 -15.60
C ASP A 376 22.31 12.98 -16.54
N ASN A 377 23.60 12.63 -16.45
CA ASN A 377 24.19 11.55 -17.23
C ASN A 377 23.67 10.19 -16.74
N PHE A 378 23.58 10.00 -15.42
CA PHE A 378 22.99 8.79 -14.85
C PHE A 378 21.55 8.59 -15.32
N TYR A 379 20.71 9.63 -15.31
CA TYR A 379 19.34 9.55 -15.83
C TYR A 379 19.29 9.38 -17.34
N THR A 380 20.16 10.05 -18.08
CA THR A 380 20.23 9.88 -19.54
C THR A 380 20.61 8.44 -19.90
N TRP A 381 21.42 7.78 -19.07
CA TRP A 381 21.85 6.40 -19.30
C TRP A 381 20.91 5.36 -18.69
N ASN A 382 20.05 5.78 -17.78
CA ASN A 382 19.03 4.97 -17.10
C ASN A 382 17.68 5.73 -17.09
N PRO A 383 17.06 5.95 -18.26
CA PRO A 383 15.90 6.84 -18.40
C PRO A 383 14.64 6.39 -17.66
N ALA A 384 14.46 5.10 -17.38
CA ALA A 384 13.35 4.68 -16.51
C ALA A 384 13.57 5.10 -15.05
N ASN A 385 14.81 5.46 -14.67
CA ASN A 385 15.18 5.89 -13.33
C ASN A 385 15.32 7.42 -13.25
N ALA A 386 14.78 8.16 -14.22
CA ALA A 386 14.92 9.62 -14.32
C ALA A 386 14.27 10.39 -13.16
N ASP A 387 13.31 9.78 -12.47
CA ASP A 387 12.68 10.29 -11.25
C ASP A 387 13.26 9.67 -9.96
N CYS A 388 14.23 8.77 -10.11
CA CYS A 388 14.83 7.97 -9.05
C CYS A 388 13.89 7.06 -8.25
N LYS A 389 12.62 6.94 -8.64
CA LYS A 389 11.62 6.10 -7.96
C LYS A 389 11.66 4.65 -8.46
N SER A 390 12.29 4.42 -9.61
CA SER A 390 12.44 3.11 -10.24
C SER A 390 13.85 2.51 -10.08
N LEU A 391 14.62 2.96 -9.09
CA LEU A 391 15.94 2.42 -8.80
C LEU A 391 15.81 1.14 -7.95
N PHE A 392 15.77 -0.03 -8.60
CA PHE A 392 15.57 -1.32 -7.92
C PHE A 392 16.86 -1.88 -7.30
N PRO A 393 16.91 -2.20 -6.00
CA PRO A 393 18.02 -2.96 -5.42
C PRO A 393 18.23 -4.31 -6.12
N GLY A 394 19.48 -4.73 -6.28
CA GLY A 394 19.86 -5.97 -6.97
C GLY A 394 20.08 -5.83 -8.48
N ASP A 395 19.43 -4.86 -9.12
CA ASP A 395 19.56 -4.56 -10.57
C ASP A 395 20.80 -3.71 -10.89
N TYR A 396 21.33 -3.88 -12.10
CA TYR A 396 22.49 -3.14 -12.58
C TYR A 396 22.09 -1.87 -13.35
N ALA A 397 22.56 -0.72 -12.89
CA ALA A 397 22.42 0.59 -13.54
C ALA A 397 23.69 0.95 -14.35
N CYS A 398 23.53 1.69 -15.44
CA CYS A 398 24.63 2.16 -16.25
C CYS A 398 25.32 3.38 -15.63
N VAL A 399 26.63 3.29 -15.42
CA VAL A 399 27.43 4.37 -14.81
C VAL A 399 28.64 4.79 -15.66
N ALA A 400 28.77 4.28 -16.90
CA ALA A 400 29.65 4.84 -17.94
C ALA A 400 29.23 4.37 -19.33
N ARG A 401 29.45 5.18 -20.39
CA ARG A 401 29.28 4.77 -21.80
C ARG A 401 30.56 4.92 -22.60
N GLY A 402 30.76 4.06 -23.60
CA GLY A 402 31.84 4.17 -24.57
C GLY A 402 31.52 5.16 -25.69
N THR A 403 32.51 5.94 -26.15
CA THR A 403 32.33 6.86 -27.28
C THR A 403 32.24 6.09 -28.60
N SER A 404 31.12 6.21 -29.31
CA SER A 404 31.07 5.95 -30.75
C SER A 404 30.54 7.18 -31.48
N VAL A 405 31.31 7.62 -32.47
CA VAL A 405 31.11 8.80 -33.31
C VAL A 405 30.19 8.45 -34.49
N THR A 406 29.17 9.27 -34.78
CA THR A 406 28.83 9.88 -36.11
C THR A 406 27.36 10.37 -36.21
N THR A 407 27.19 11.70 -36.10
CA THR A 407 26.55 12.70 -37.00
C THR A 407 25.25 12.47 -37.83
N THR A 408 24.27 13.39 -37.61
CA THR A 408 23.21 14.02 -38.47
C THR A 408 21.98 13.22 -38.95
N LYS A 409 20.73 13.76 -39.00
CA LYS A 409 20.29 15.08 -39.50
C LYS A 409 18.88 15.52 -38.98
N THR A 410 18.72 16.83 -38.82
CA THR A 410 17.54 17.61 -38.36
C THR A 410 16.37 17.67 -39.37
N THR A 411 15.14 17.84 -38.87
CA THR A 411 14.08 18.68 -39.50
C THR A 411 13.30 19.38 -38.37
N ALA A 412 12.99 20.67 -38.53
CA ALA A 412 12.59 21.59 -37.45
C ALA A 412 11.16 22.19 -37.60
N ARG A 413 10.59 22.55 -36.42
CA ARG A 413 9.62 23.64 -36.05
C ARG A 413 8.12 23.52 -36.43
N PRO A 414 7.17 24.14 -35.69
CA PRO A 414 7.23 25.50 -35.13
C PRO A 414 7.27 25.62 -33.59
N THR A 415 7.81 26.75 -33.13
CA THR A 415 7.96 27.17 -31.73
C THR A 415 6.94 28.26 -31.47
N SER A 416 6.12 28.11 -30.43
CA SER A 416 5.39 29.22 -29.81
C SER A 416 6.21 29.73 -28.62
N THR A 417 6.43 31.03 -28.57
CA THR A 417 7.22 31.74 -27.57
C THR A 417 6.31 32.23 -26.44
N GLY A 418 6.39 31.58 -25.28
CA GLY A 418 5.83 32.04 -24.01
C GLY A 418 6.26 31.05 -22.90
N PRO A 419 6.57 31.51 -21.67
CA PRO A 419 6.99 30.61 -20.60
C PRO A 419 5.76 29.88 -20.05
N TYR A 420 5.51 28.67 -20.56
CA TYR A 420 4.55 27.74 -19.98
C TYR A 420 5.32 26.64 -19.26
N ILE A 421 4.93 26.33 -18.02
CA ILE A 421 5.49 25.21 -17.24
C ILE A 421 4.47 24.07 -17.31
N PRO A 422 4.69 23.01 -18.13
CA PRO A 422 3.66 22.01 -18.44
C PRO A 422 3.15 21.18 -17.26
N TRP A 423 3.87 21.16 -16.13
CA TRP A 423 3.63 20.27 -14.98
C TRP A 423 2.75 20.92 -13.89
N LEU A 424 2.28 22.16 -14.11
CA LEU A 424 1.45 22.94 -13.18
C LEU A 424 -0.04 22.99 -13.58
N CYS A 425 -0.44 22.23 -14.61
CA CYS A 425 -1.82 22.16 -15.07
C CYS A 425 -2.56 21.02 -14.35
N THR A 426 -3.77 21.29 -13.86
CA THR A 426 -4.67 20.25 -13.34
C THR A 426 -5.74 19.92 -14.38
N PHE A 427 -6.11 18.63 -14.47
CA PHE A 427 -7.11 18.15 -15.42
C PHE A 427 -8.51 18.26 -14.80
N ASP A 428 -9.38 19.08 -15.38
CA ASP A 428 -10.76 19.25 -14.91
C ASP A 428 -11.64 18.15 -15.53
N TYR A 429 -11.92 17.11 -14.74
CA TYR A 429 -12.72 15.96 -15.16
C TYR A 429 -14.17 16.29 -15.54
N LYS A 430 -14.69 17.47 -15.15
CA LYS A 430 -16.05 17.89 -15.57
C LYS A 430 -16.07 18.54 -16.95
N LYS A 431 -14.92 19.03 -17.43
CA LYS A 431 -14.81 19.77 -18.70
C LYS A 431 -13.94 19.10 -19.75
N GLY A 432 -13.12 18.12 -19.35
CA GLY A 432 -12.27 17.36 -20.26
C GLY A 432 -11.09 18.15 -20.83
N GLU A 433 -10.64 19.19 -20.13
CA GLU A 433 -9.54 20.06 -20.58
C GLU A 433 -8.55 20.38 -19.43
N TYR A 434 -7.31 20.73 -19.79
CA TYR A 434 -6.28 21.16 -18.85
C TYR A 434 -6.45 22.63 -18.48
N VAL A 435 -6.55 22.93 -17.19
CA VAL A 435 -6.61 24.29 -16.66
C VAL A 435 -5.29 24.61 -15.98
N CYS A 436 -4.65 25.73 -16.35
CA CYS A 436 -3.34 26.11 -15.82
C CYS A 436 -3.39 27.52 -15.22
N PRO A 437 -2.75 27.78 -14.07
CA PRO A 437 -2.73 29.10 -13.46
C PRO A 437 -1.91 30.10 -14.30
N THR A 438 -2.36 31.34 -14.36
CA THR A 438 -1.60 32.46 -14.97
C THR A 438 -0.73 33.14 -13.92
N ALA A 439 0.55 33.37 -14.26
CA ALA A 439 1.58 33.85 -13.34
C ALA A 439 1.34 35.30 -12.84
N PRO A 440 1.60 35.63 -11.56
CA PRO A 440 1.73 37.01 -11.07
C PRO A 440 3.08 37.64 -11.48
N PRO A 441 3.24 38.98 -11.39
CA PRO A 441 4.32 39.71 -12.04
C PRO A 441 5.69 39.44 -11.41
N THR A 442 6.65 39.15 -12.29
CA THR A 442 8.08 38.91 -12.02
C THR A 442 8.82 40.20 -11.65
N ALA A 443 9.66 40.16 -10.61
CA ALA A 443 10.68 41.19 -10.35
C ALA A 443 12.00 40.86 -11.06
N THR A 444 12.65 41.90 -11.60
CA THR A 444 13.81 41.86 -12.50
C THR A 444 15.12 41.51 -11.77
N PRO A 445 16.04 40.71 -12.35
CA PRO A 445 17.26 40.30 -11.67
C PRO A 445 18.35 41.35 -11.78
N THR A 446 19.09 41.58 -10.69
CA THR A 446 20.35 42.35 -10.73
C THR A 446 21.52 41.36 -10.79
N SER A 447 22.39 41.59 -11.78
CA SER A 447 23.63 40.87 -12.14
C SER A 447 24.38 40.18 -10.99
N VAL A 448 24.36 38.84 -10.94
CA VAL A 448 25.27 38.02 -10.13
C VAL A 448 25.96 36.96 -11.00
N LYS A 449 27.24 36.74 -10.72
CA LYS A 449 28.20 35.90 -11.47
C LYS A 449 27.79 34.42 -11.63
N ASN A 450 26.74 33.97 -10.93
CA ASN A 450 26.08 32.66 -11.09
C ASN A 450 24.56 32.86 -10.86
N PRO A 451 23.75 32.90 -11.93
CA PRO A 451 22.30 33.10 -11.80
C PRO A 451 21.66 31.88 -11.12
N ALA A 452 20.61 32.14 -10.33
CA ALA A 452 19.85 31.08 -9.69
C ALA A 452 19.19 30.17 -10.75
N PRO A 453 19.19 28.83 -10.56
CA PRO A 453 18.62 27.88 -11.51
C PRO A 453 17.08 27.85 -11.52
N GLY A 454 16.41 28.75 -10.81
CA GLY A 454 14.96 28.83 -10.68
C GLY A 454 14.52 30.11 -9.97
N PRO A 455 13.20 30.32 -9.77
CA PRO A 455 12.70 31.45 -8.99
C PRO A 455 13.26 31.41 -7.56
N THR A 456 13.51 32.58 -6.98
CA THR A 456 14.06 32.74 -5.63
C THR A 456 13.08 33.46 -4.72
N GLN A 457 13.09 33.14 -3.44
CA GLN A 457 12.30 33.86 -2.44
C GLN A 457 13.02 35.12 -1.95
N GLU A 458 12.27 36.06 -1.37
CA GLU A 458 12.83 37.30 -0.81
C GLU A 458 13.76 37.01 0.39
N GLY A 459 14.70 37.93 0.64
CA GLY A 459 15.60 37.86 1.78
C GLY A 459 16.81 36.93 1.61
N ILE A 460 16.96 36.25 0.47
CA ILE A 460 18.15 35.43 0.18
C ILE A 460 19.42 36.29 0.25
N SER A 461 20.48 35.72 0.83
CA SER A 461 21.77 36.39 0.99
C SER A 461 22.29 37.03 -0.30
N LEU A 462 22.59 38.34 -0.26
CA LEU A 462 23.13 39.09 -1.39
C LEU A 462 24.53 38.63 -1.82
N LYS A 463 25.22 37.83 -1.00
CA LYS A 463 26.53 37.24 -1.31
C LYS A 463 26.41 35.83 -1.88
N CYS A 464 25.19 35.36 -2.19
CA CYS A 464 25.00 34.02 -2.68
C CYS A 464 25.75 33.78 -3.98
N ASN A 465 26.59 32.75 -3.99
CA ASN A 465 27.35 32.33 -5.17
C ASN A 465 27.13 30.86 -5.56
N LYS A 466 26.40 30.10 -4.72
CA LYS A 466 26.09 28.68 -4.92
C LYS A 466 24.63 28.41 -4.59
N TRP A 467 23.96 27.70 -5.48
CA TRP A 467 22.51 27.48 -5.45
C TRP A 467 22.18 26.00 -5.44
N VAL A 468 21.06 25.64 -4.82
CA VAL A 468 20.37 24.37 -5.00
C VAL A 468 18.96 24.67 -5.48
N LEU A 469 18.49 23.92 -6.47
CA LEU A 469 17.08 23.95 -6.86
C LEU A 469 16.36 22.91 -6.01
N GLN A 470 15.31 23.33 -5.29
CA GLN A 470 14.47 22.43 -4.52
C GLN A 470 13.80 21.43 -5.48
N LYS A 471 13.96 20.14 -5.18
CA LYS A 471 13.28 19.03 -5.86
C LYS A 471 12.36 18.31 -4.87
N TYR A 472 11.31 17.67 -5.39
CA TYR A 472 10.40 16.86 -4.59
C TYR A 472 11.17 15.81 -3.77
N GLY A 473 10.84 15.69 -2.48
CA GLY A 473 11.52 14.77 -1.55
C GLY A 473 12.89 15.23 -1.04
N VAL A 474 13.35 16.44 -1.38
CA VAL A 474 14.60 17.02 -0.84
C VAL A 474 14.25 18.15 0.15
N TYR A 475 14.57 17.95 1.43
CA TYR A 475 14.27 18.90 2.50
C TYR A 475 15.49 19.71 2.92
N CYS A 476 15.30 20.69 3.84
CA CYS A 476 16.34 21.60 4.26
C CYS A 476 17.57 20.88 4.84
N PHE A 477 17.36 19.80 5.58
CA PHE A 477 18.45 18.97 6.09
C PHE A 477 19.30 18.40 4.95
N ASP A 478 18.67 17.85 3.91
CA ASP A 478 19.36 17.25 2.76
C ASP A 478 20.10 18.28 1.93
N MET A 479 19.51 19.47 1.75
CA MET A 479 20.15 20.58 1.05
C MET A 479 21.38 21.08 1.81
N ALA A 480 21.29 21.20 3.14
CA ALA A 480 22.41 21.61 3.98
C ALA A 480 23.52 20.54 3.99
N LYS A 481 23.14 19.27 4.19
CA LYS A 481 24.04 18.11 4.19
C LYS A 481 24.76 17.95 2.84
N GLY A 482 24.03 18.02 1.72
CA GLY A 482 24.58 17.94 0.37
C GLY A 482 25.46 19.13 0.00
N ALA A 483 25.23 20.29 0.62
CA ALA A 483 26.08 21.46 0.47
C ALA A 483 27.29 21.46 1.42
N GLY A 484 27.33 20.55 2.40
CA GLY A 484 28.37 20.50 3.44
C GLY A 484 28.30 21.69 4.41
N ILE A 485 27.12 22.26 4.65
CA ILE A 485 26.90 23.37 5.57
C ILE A 485 26.01 22.94 6.74
N ALA A 486 26.10 23.65 7.87
CA ALA A 486 25.15 23.44 8.96
C ALA A 486 23.73 23.86 8.54
N LEU A 487 22.72 23.15 9.02
CA LEU A 487 21.30 23.44 8.74
C LEU A 487 20.92 24.88 9.12
N GLU A 488 21.40 25.36 10.26
CA GLU A 488 21.24 26.76 10.70
C GLU A 488 21.87 27.78 9.72
N SER A 489 22.97 27.41 9.08
CA SER A 489 23.60 28.25 8.04
C SER A 489 22.72 28.33 6.79
N LEU A 490 22.03 27.24 6.43
CA LEU A 490 21.07 27.24 5.33
C LEU A 490 19.89 28.20 5.62
N TYR A 491 19.36 28.20 6.84
CA TYR A 491 18.29 29.12 7.25
C TYR A 491 18.74 30.58 7.25
N THR A 492 19.96 30.84 7.69
CA THR A 492 20.55 32.19 7.64
C THR A 492 20.70 32.69 6.21
N LEU A 493 21.08 31.81 5.28
CA LEU A 493 21.21 32.15 3.86
C LEU A 493 19.87 32.34 3.15
N ASN A 494 18.79 31.75 3.70
CA ASN A 494 17.45 31.75 3.13
C ASN A 494 16.39 31.99 4.23
N PRO A 495 16.23 33.24 4.70
CA PRO A 495 15.31 33.57 5.78
C PRO A 495 13.86 33.17 5.53
N ALA A 496 13.46 33.04 4.26
CA ALA A 496 12.15 32.54 3.87
C ALA A 496 11.86 31.11 4.40
N LEU A 497 12.88 30.32 4.75
CA LEU A 497 12.75 28.99 5.35
C LEU A 497 12.33 29.01 6.84
N LYS A 498 12.24 30.20 7.46
CA LYS A 498 11.71 30.42 8.83
C LYS A 498 12.40 29.67 9.98
N GLY A 499 13.53 29.00 9.73
CA GLY A 499 14.25 28.23 10.74
C GLY A 499 13.70 26.82 10.99
N ASP A 500 12.58 26.47 10.35
CA ASP A 500 11.88 25.19 10.52
C ASP A 500 11.58 24.51 9.18
N CYS A 501 12.11 25.06 8.08
CA CYS A 501 11.87 24.60 6.71
C CYS A 501 10.43 24.79 6.19
N SER A 502 9.51 25.38 6.99
CA SER A 502 8.09 25.54 6.61
C SER A 502 7.85 26.49 5.43
N GLY A 503 8.85 27.31 5.07
CA GLY A 503 8.82 28.15 3.88
C GLY A 503 9.59 27.57 2.68
N LEU A 504 9.79 26.25 2.63
CA LEU A 504 10.37 25.56 1.48
C LEU A 504 9.33 25.39 0.37
N TRP A 505 9.63 25.87 -0.82
CA TRP A 505 8.73 25.84 -1.98
C TRP A 505 9.35 24.98 -3.08
N ALA A 506 8.52 24.09 -3.64
CA ALA A 506 8.95 23.21 -4.72
C ALA A 506 9.34 24.00 -5.98
N GLY A 507 10.47 23.63 -6.58
CA GLY A 507 10.97 24.29 -7.80
C GLY A 507 11.59 25.67 -7.59
N TYR A 508 11.81 26.10 -6.34
CA TYR A 508 12.54 27.34 -6.02
C TYR A 508 14.02 27.09 -5.78
N ALA A 509 14.85 28.08 -6.09
CA ALA A 509 16.28 28.06 -5.86
C ALA A 509 16.61 28.66 -4.48
N TYR A 510 17.43 27.94 -3.73
CA TYR A 510 17.90 28.29 -2.40
C TYR A 510 19.42 28.45 -2.39
N CYS A 511 19.89 29.42 -1.63
CA CYS A 511 21.30 29.69 -1.47
C CYS A 511 21.95 28.68 -0.53
N ILE A 512 23.02 28.03 -0.99
CA ILE A 512 23.77 27.04 -0.21
C ILE A 512 25.24 27.41 -0.04
N GLY A 513 25.63 28.62 -0.44
CA GLY A 513 27.00 29.09 -0.31
C GLY A 513 27.14 30.55 -0.68
N THR A 514 28.12 31.20 -0.04
CA THR A 514 28.49 32.60 -0.28
C THR A 514 29.98 32.70 -0.57
N SER A 515 30.40 33.75 -1.27
CA SER A 515 31.82 34.10 -1.50
C SER A 515 32.39 35.01 -0.44
#